data_AF-A0A9E5ULS9-F1
#
_entry.id   AF-A0A9E5ULS9-F1
#
_cell.length_a   1.000
_cell.length_b   1.000
_cell.length_c   1.000
_cell.angle_alpha   90.00
_cell.angle_beta   90.00
_cell.angle_gamma   90.00
#
_symmetry.space_group_name_H-M   'P 1'
#
loop_
_entity.id
_entity.type
_entity.pdbx_description
1 polymer ?
#
loop_
_entity_poly.entity_id
_entity_poly.type
_entity_poly.pdbx_seq_one_letter_code
_entity_poly.pdbx_strand_id
1 'polypeptide(L)'
;MGPDYAIEQGLIFIAAQTSSLNALQAHLLREELTQALGLVNDSWHCPQSIFYQGWTHTQSWAAIDRWLIRSLYHPKLKPGMTWTEVERFLVLN
;
A
#
# COMPACT_ATOMS: atom_id res chain seq x y z
N MET A 1 -5.02 -14.30 -24.68
CA MET A 1 -4.99 -14.37 -23.22
C MET A 1 -4.55 -13.01 -22.73
N GLY A 2 -5.34 -12.33 -21.89
CA GLY A 2 -4.91 -11.05 -21.30
C GLY A 2 -3.72 -11.27 -20.36
N PRO A 3 -3.01 -10.20 -19.95
CA PRO A 3 -1.93 -10.33 -18.98
C PRO A 3 -2.49 -10.92 -17.68
N ASP A 4 -1.74 -11.85 -17.10
CA ASP A 4 -2.00 -12.32 -15.75
C ASP A 4 -1.58 -11.19 -14.81
N TYR A 5 -2.55 -10.64 -14.08
CA TYR A 5 -2.34 -9.51 -13.15
C TYR A 5 -1.93 -10.01 -11.75
N ALA A 6 -1.47 -11.25 -11.66
CA ALA A 6 -1.04 -11.88 -10.43
C ALA A 6 0.35 -11.40 -9.99
N ILE A 7 0.49 -11.15 -8.70
CA ILE A 7 1.78 -11.00 -8.02
C ILE A 7 2.10 -12.35 -7.40
N GLU A 8 3.03 -13.09 -8.01
CA GLU A 8 3.43 -14.42 -7.54
C GLU A 8 4.52 -14.36 -6.47
N GLN A 9 5.38 -13.34 -6.53
CA GLN A 9 6.53 -13.18 -5.64
C GLN A 9 6.84 -11.70 -5.41
N GLY A 10 7.34 -11.39 -4.22
CA GLY A 10 7.88 -10.08 -3.85
C GLY A 10 9.13 -10.24 -3.01
N LEU A 11 10.08 -9.33 -3.16
CA LEU A 11 11.30 -9.26 -2.36
C LEU A 11 11.35 -7.90 -1.66
N ILE A 12 11.67 -7.91 -0.37
CA ILE A 12 11.77 -6.72 0.47
C ILE A 12 13.21 -6.60 0.93
N PHE A 13 13.83 -5.43 0.73
CA PHE A 13 15.20 -5.16 1.14
C PHE A 13 15.20 -4.05 2.19
N ILE A 14 15.57 -4.37 3.42
CA ILE A 14 15.68 -3.40 4.52
C ILE A 14 17.14 -3.27 4.94
N ALA A 15 17.65 -2.05 4.93
CA ALA A 15 19.00 -1.78 5.42
C ALA A 15 19.08 -1.99 6.94
N ALA A 16 19.97 -2.89 7.37
CA ALA A 16 20.26 -3.11 8.78
C ALA A 16 21.14 -1.97 9.32
N GLN A 17 20.52 -1.01 10.02
CA GLN A 17 21.25 0.05 10.73
C GLN A 17 21.50 -0.34 12.20
N THR A 18 22.69 -0.01 12.71
CA THR A 18 23.24 -0.52 13.99
C THR A 18 22.84 0.27 15.23
N SER A 19 22.14 1.39 15.10
CA SER A 19 21.79 2.25 16.24
C SER A 19 20.34 2.73 16.17
N SER A 20 19.54 2.18 17.10
CA SER A 20 18.23 2.68 17.57
C SER A 20 17.10 2.84 16.54
N LEU A 21 16.47 1.76 16.05
CA LEU A 21 15.33 1.90 15.13
C LEU A 21 14.26 0.79 15.25
N ASN A 22 13.46 0.78 16.33
CA ASN A 22 12.23 -0.01 16.29
C ASN A 22 11.15 0.67 15.40
N ALA A 23 10.95 1.97 15.56
CA ALA A 23 9.87 2.70 14.89
C ALA A 23 10.10 2.88 13.38
N LEU A 24 11.31 3.27 12.95
CA LEU A 24 11.62 3.47 11.53
C LEU A 24 11.65 2.15 10.76
N GLN A 25 12.27 1.10 11.32
CA GLN A 25 12.25 -0.21 10.67
C GLN A 25 10.83 -0.73 10.54
N ALA A 26 9.98 -0.53 11.55
CA ALA A 26 8.58 -0.93 11.47
C ALA A 26 7.78 -0.08 10.46
N HIS A 27 8.14 1.19 10.24
CA HIS A 27 7.56 2.02 9.18
C HIS A 27 7.93 1.47 7.80
N LEU A 28 9.24 1.34 7.52
CA LEU A 28 9.76 0.83 6.25
C LEU A 28 9.24 -0.58 5.94
N LEU A 29 9.22 -1.48 6.92
CA LEU A 29 8.71 -2.84 6.72
C LEU A 29 7.24 -2.86 6.30
N ARG A 30 6.40 -1.95 6.83
CA ARG A 30 4.99 -1.90 6.45
C ARG A 30 4.81 -1.32 5.05
N GLU A 31 5.56 -0.27 4.72
CA GLU A 31 5.56 0.35 3.40
C GLU A 31 5.97 -0.65 2.31
N GLU A 32 7.15 -1.26 2.47
CA GLU A 32 7.72 -2.25 1.54
C GLU A 32 6.81 -3.49 1.42
N LEU A 33 6.21 -3.95 2.52
CA LEU A 33 5.24 -5.04 2.48
C LEU A 33 4.03 -4.68 1.62
N THR A 34 3.48 -3.49 1.78
CA THR A 34 2.32 -3.05 0.98
C THR A 34 2.66 -2.78 -0.49
N GLN A 35 3.88 -2.35 -0.79
CA GLN A 35 4.38 -2.24 -2.15
C GLN A 35 4.53 -3.61 -2.82
N ALA A 36 5.07 -4.60 -2.10
CA ALA A 36 5.16 -5.99 -2.56
C ALA A 36 3.77 -6.62 -2.82
N LEU A 37 2.72 -6.07 -2.22
CA LEU A 37 1.33 -6.47 -2.42
C LEU A 37 0.64 -5.76 -3.61
N GLY A 38 1.31 -4.80 -4.26
CA GLY A 38 0.83 -4.13 -5.48
C GLY A 38 0.56 -2.63 -5.34
N LEU A 39 0.78 -2.02 -4.17
CA LEU A 39 0.66 -0.57 -3.97
C LEU A 39 2.00 0.13 -4.21
N VAL A 40 2.33 0.40 -5.47
CA VAL A 40 3.71 0.70 -5.89
C VAL A 40 4.18 2.15 -5.73
N ASN A 41 3.31 3.12 -5.48
CA ASN A 41 3.67 4.54 -5.53
C ASN A 41 3.34 5.30 -4.25
N ASP A 42 4.30 6.11 -3.82
CA ASP A 42 4.12 7.12 -2.79
C ASP A 42 3.36 8.35 -3.33
N SER A 43 2.92 9.20 -2.41
CA SER A 43 2.14 10.40 -2.70
C SER A 43 2.52 11.57 -1.81
N TRP A 44 2.54 12.79 -2.37
CA TRP A 44 2.66 14.04 -1.61
C TRP A 44 1.33 14.54 -1.02
N HIS A 45 0.22 13.83 -1.22
CA HIS A 45 -1.11 14.36 -0.89
C HIS A 45 -1.61 14.00 0.51
N CYS A 46 -1.11 12.91 1.11
CA CYS A 46 -1.63 12.38 2.37
C CYS A 46 -0.52 12.25 3.42
N PRO A 47 -0.16 13.31 4.16
CA PRO A 47 0.91 13.27 5.16
C PRO A 47 0.73 12.21 6.27
N GLN A 48 -0.51 11.82 6.55
CA GLN A 48 -0.84 10.77 7.51
C GLN A 48 -0.69 9.34 6.94
N SER A 49 -0.58 9.20 5.62
CA SER A 49 -0.46 7.90 4.95
C SER A 49 0.93 7.33 5.17
N ILE A 50 1.01 6.01 5.25
CA ILE A 50 2.30 5.32 5.21
C ILE A 50 2.97 5.42 3.82
N PHE A 51 2.20 5.71 2.78
CA PHE A 51 2.67 5.96 1.42
C PHE A 51 2.99 7.45 1.18
N TYR A 52 3.25 8.22 2.24
CA TYR A 52 3.60 9.63 2.08
C TYR A 52 5.06 9.77 1.68
N GLN A 53 5.34 10.49 0.59
CA GLN A 53 6.71 10.62 0.07
C GLN A 53 7.65 11.43 0.98
N GLY A 54 7.10 12.28 1.86
CA GLY A 54 7.89 13.02 2.85
C GLY A 54 8.22 12.20 4.08
N TRP A 55 9.22 12.62 4.85
CA TRP A 55 9.58 11.94 6.10
C TRP A 55 8.45 12.01 7.13
N THR A 56 7.98 10.84 7.61
CA THR A 56 6.99 10.77 8.70
C THR A 56 7.43 9.80 9.78
N HIS A 57 6.89 10.00 10.98
CA HIS A 57 7.01 9.05 12.09
C HIS A 57 5.75 8.18 12.23
N THR A 58 4.93 8.08 11.17
CA THR A 58 3.67 7.32 11.19
C THR A 58 3.98 5.83 11.34
N GLN A 59 3.56 5.24 12.46
CA GLN A 59 3.81 3.83 12.79
C GLN A 59 2.57 2.93 12.59
N SER A 60 1.47 3.49 12.11
CA SER A 60 0.20 2.80 11.93
C SER A 60 -0.43 3.20 10.61
N TRP A 61 -1.10 2.27 9.94
CA TRP A 61 -1.94 2.59 8.80
C TRP A 61 -2.97 3.67 9.17
N ALA A 62 -3.04 4.73 8.37
CA ALA A 62 -4.13 5.68 8.44
C ALA A 62 -5.43 5.05 7.91
N ALA A 63 -6.54 5.78 8.05
CA ALA A 63 -7.81 5.37 7.47
C ALA A 63 -7.71 5.18 5.94
N ILE A 64 -6.98 6.07 5.27
CA ILE A 64 -6.75 6.02 3.83
C ILE A 64 -5.94 4.77 3.41
N ASP A 65 -4.90 4.40 4.17
CA ASP A 65 -4.08 3.21 3.87
C ASP A 65 -4.93 1.94 3.98
N ARG A 66 -5.72 1.83 5.05
CA ARG A 66 -6.64 0.70 5.23
C ARG A 66 -7.69 0.63 4.13
N TRP A 67 -8.23 1.78 3.73
CA TRP A 67 -9.19 1.83 2.63
C TRP A 67 -8.54 1.38 1.33
N LEU A 68 -7.34 1.87 1.00
CA LEU A 68 -6.61 1.54 -0.22
C LEU A 68 -6.27 0.04 -0.29
N ILE A 69 -5.73 -0.55 0.78
CA ILE A 69 -5.41 -1.98 0.87
C ILE A 69 -6.68 -2.83 0.72
N ARG A 70 -7.77 -2.46 1.40
CA ARG A 70 -9.06 -3.18 1.29
C ARG A 70 -9.67 -3.06 -0.10
N SER A 71 -9.53 -1.91 -0.75
CA SER A 71 -9.96 -1.71 -2.14
C SER A 71 -9.17 -2.61 -3.07
N LEU A 72 -7.83 -2.64 -2.96
CA LEU A 72 -6.97 -3.47 -3.81
C LEU A 72 -7.36 -4.96 -3.74
N TYR A 73 -7.72 -5.45 -2.55
CA TYR A 73 -8.09 -6.86 -2.32
C TYR A 73 -9.60 -7.10 -2.21
N HIS A 74 -10.43 -6.16 -2.65
CA HIS A 74 -11.87 -6.33 -2.58
C HIS A 74 -12.31 -7.46 -3.52
N PRO A 75 -13.07 -8.47 -3.05
CA PRO A 75 -13.33 -9.71 -3.80
C PRO A 75 -14.14 -9.52 -5.10
N LYS A 76 -14.78 -8.36 -5.26
CA LYS A 76 -15.52 -7.99 -6.48
C LYS A 76 -14.71 -7.13 -7.45
N LEU A 77 -13.59 -6.54 -7.00
CA LEU A 77 -12.73 -5.78 -7.88
C LEU A 77 -11.82 -6.72 -8.64
N LYS A 78 -11.62 -6.43 -9.93
CA LYS A 78 -10.72 -7.19 -10.80
C LYS A 78 -9.78 -6.23 -11.51
N PRO A 79 -8.53 -6.65 -11.76
CA PRO A 79 -7.64 -5.90 -12.63
C PRO A 79 -8.26 -5.63 -14.00
N GLY A 80 -8.01 -4.45 -14.56
CA GLY A 80 -8.56 -4.01 -15.84
C GLY A 80 -9.96 -3.39 -15.79
N MET A 81 -10.61 -3.33 -14.61
CA MET A 81 -11.86 -2.56 -14.45
C MET A 81 -11.62 -1.06 -14.65
N THR A 82 -12.61 -0.40 -15.26
CA THR A 82 -12.70 1.06 -15.34
C THR A 82 -13.09 1.66 -13.99
N TRP A 83 -12.83 2.96 -13.80
CA TRP A 83 -13.25 3.68 -12.59
C TRP A 83 -14.76 3.55 -12.32
N THR A 84 -15.60 3.69 -13.35
CA THR A 84 -17.06 3.53 -13.22
C THR A 84 -17.48 2.13 -12.75
N GLU A 85 -16.74 1.09 -13.11
CA GLU A 85 -17.01 -0.27 -12.63
C GLU A 85 -16.55 -0.47 -11.19
N VAL A 86 -15.40 0.11 -10.83
CA VAL A 86 -14.84 0.09 -9.48
C VAL A 86 -15.75 0.80 -8.47
N GLU A 87 -16.26 1.98 -8.81
CA GLU A 87 -17.15 2.79 -7.95
C GLU A 87 -18.42 2.06 -7.51
N ARG A 88 -18.92 1.10 -8.32
CA ARG A 88 -20.10 0.29 -7.96
C ARG A 88 -19.87 -0.60 -6.75
N PHE A 89 -18.61 -0.88 -6.41
CA PHE A 89 -18.23 -1.77 -5.31
C PHE A 89 -17.54 -1.03 -4.16
N LEU A 90 -16.94 0.12 -4.43
CA LEU A 90 -16.36 0.99 -3.40
C LEU A 90 -17.46 1.84 -2.76
N VAL A 91 -18.20 1.27 -1.82
CA VAL A 91 -19.10 2.07 -0.97
C VAL A 91 -18.25 2.80 0.07
N LEU A 92 -18.16 4.12 -0.01
CA LEU A 92 -17.68 4.97 1.07
C LEU A 92 -18.76 4.98 2.17
N ASN A 93 -18.73 3.98 3.05
CA ASN A 93 -19.49 4.01 4.30
C ASN A 93 -18.68 4.68 5.40
#